data_AF-A0A925A9U7-F1
#
_entry.id   AF-A0A925A9U7-F1
#
_cell.length_a   1.000
_cell.length_b   1.000
_cell.length_c   1.000
_cell.angle_alpha   90.00
_cell.angle_beta   90.00
_cell.angle_gamma   90.00
#
_symmetry.space_group_name_H-M   'P 1'
#
loop_
_entity.id
_entity.type
_entity.pdbx_description
1 polymer ?
#
loop_
_entity_poly.entity_id
_entity_poly.type
_entity_poly.pdbx_seq_one_letter_code
_entity_poly.pdbx_strand_id
1 'polypeptide(L)' 'MIDWSQCPEVERNAAKVSGAWLFKGTRVPVKALFENIEGGATVDQFLEWFPGVRRSQVDGVLEHAQRSLETA' A
#
# COMPACT_ATOMS: atom_id res chain seq x y z
N MET A 1 7.89 12.12 -7.36
CA MET A 1 6.54 11.59 -7.04
C MET A 1 6.58 10.11 -7.37
N ILE A 2 6.20 9.23 -6.44
CA ILE A 2 6.27 7.77 -6.64
C ILE A 2 5.26 7.36 -7.72
N ASP A 3 5.72 6.72 -8.80
CA ASP A 3 4.82 6.12 -9.79
C ASP A 3 4.32 4.77 -9.27
N TRP A 4 3.16 4.79 -8.63
CA TRP A 4 2.49 3.62 -8.08
C TRP A 4 1.92 2.68 -9.15
N SER A 5 1.80 3.12 -10.41
CA SER A 5 1.34 2.23 -11.48
C SER A 5 2.32 1.10 -11.82
N GLN A 6 3.59 1.26 -11.41
CA GLN A 6 4.66 0.26 -11.55
C GLN A 6 4.71 -0.74 -10.38
N CYS A 7 3.89 -0.58 -9.34
CA CYS A 7 3.83 -1.51 -8.22
C CYS A 7 2.75 -2.58 -8.48
N PRO A 8 3.10 -3.87 -8.59
CA PRO A 8 2.14 -4.93 -8.94
C PRO A 8 1.14 -5.26 -7.81
N GLU A 9 1.45 -4.83 -6.58
CA GLU A 9 0.66 -5.12 -5.37
C GLU A 9 -0.48 -4.14 -5.14
N VAL A 10 -0.57 -3.09 -5.96
CA VAL A 10 -1.60 -2.05 -5.85
C VAL A 10 -2.45 -1.99 -7.11
N GLU A 11 -3.67 -1.48 -6.97
CA GLU A 11 -4.56 -1.18 -8.08
C GLU A 11 -5.19 0.19 -7.88
N ARG A 12 -5.58 0.83 -9.00
CA ARG A 12 -6.36 2.07 -8.97
C ARG A 12 -7.51 1.94 -9.95
N ASN A 13 -8.71 2.31 -9.48
CA ASN A 13 -9.90 2.36 -10.31
C ASN A 13 -10.71 3.61 -9.93
N ALA A 14 -11.02 4.47 -10.90
CA ALA A 14 -11.73 5.72 -10.67
C ALA A 14 -13.10 5.53 -9.98
N ALA A 15 -13.76 4.39 -10.19
CA ALA A 15 -15.04 4.07 -9.56
C ALA A 15 -14.91 3.48 -8.13
N LYS A 16 -13.69 3.21 -7.65
CA LYS A 16 -13.45 2.66 -6.31
C LYS A 16 -12.78 3.71 -5.43
N VAL A 17 -13.38 4.00 -4.27
CA VAL A 17 -12.79 4.84 -3.21
C VAL A 17 -12.23 6.15 -3.78
N SER A 18 -13.02 6.83 -4.62
CA SER A 18 -12.65 8.09 -5.28
C SER A 18 -11.33 8.06 -6.06
N GLY A 19 -10.95 6.89 -6.60
CA GLY A 19 -9.72 6.71 -7.35
C GLY A 19 -8.46 6.66 -6.50
N ALA A 20 -8.54 6.29 -5.22
CA ALA A 20 -7.36 6.03 -4.40
C ALA A 20 -6.56 4.80 -4.91
N TRP A 21 -5.26 4.76 -4.60
CA TRP A 21 -4.47 3.53 -4.72
C TRP A 21 -4.86 2.57 -3.61
N LEU A 22 -5.25 1.35 -3.99
CA LEU A 22 -5.72 0.30 -3.10
C LEU A 22 -4.75 -0.87 -3.14
N PHE A 23 -4.65 -1.63 -2.06
CA PHE A 23 -4.04 -2.95 -2.13
C PHE A 23 -4.85 -3.83 -3.09
N LYS A 24 -4.17 -4.47 -4.03
CA LYS A 24 -4.79 -5.24 -5.12
C LYS A 24 -5.77 -6.28 -4.58
N GLY A 25 -6.97 -6.32 -5.17
CA GLY A 25 -8.04 -7.21 -4.73
C GLY A 25 -8.73 -6.81 -3.42
N THR A 26 -8.41 -5.65 -2.85
CA THR A 26 -9.03 -5.14 -1.62
C THR A 26 -9.67 -3.76 -1.84
N ARG A 27 -10.35 -3.26 -0.81
CA ARG A 27 -10.79 -1.85 -0.74
C ARG A 27 -9.94 -1.02 0.23
N VAL A 28 -8.81 -1.57 0.67
CA VAL A 28 -7.93 -0.93 1.67
C VAL A 28 -6.99 0.03 0.97
N PRO A 29 -7.02 1.33 1.28
CA PRO A 29 -6.10 2.30 0.69
C PRO A 29 -4.65 2.01 1.07
N VAL A 30 -3.73 2.16 0.12
CA VAL A 30 -2.29 2.08 0.37
C VAL A 30 -1.86 3.14 1.38
N LYS A 31 -2.49 4.32 1.34
CA LYS A 31 -2.28 5.41 2.31
C LYS A 31 -2.51 4.95 3.76
N ALA A 32 -3.46 4.05 3.98
CA ALA A 32 -3.77 3.56 5.32
C ALA A 32 -2.56 2.82 5.94
N LEU A 33 -1.74 2.12 5.15
CA LEU A 33 -0.51 1.49 5.67
C LEU A 33 0.40 2.54 6.32
N PHE A 34 0.71 3.61 5.58
CA PHE A 34 1.61 4.66 6.05
C PHE A 34 1.01 5.43 7.23
N GLU A 35 -0.28 5.78 7.19
CA GLU A 35 -0.95 6.46 8.30
C GLU A 35 -0.95 5.62 9.60
N ASN A 36 -1.13 4.30 9.50
CA ASN A 36 -1.08 3.41 10.67
C ASN A 36 0.34 3.29 11.22
N ILE A 37 1.36 3.18 10.35
CA ILE A 37 2.77 3.15 10.77
C ILE A 37 3.18 4.47 11.41
N GLU A 38 2.76 5.61 10.85
CA GLU A 38 2.94 6.95 11.46
C GLU A 38 2.26 7.05 12.83
N GLY A 39 1.13 6.36 13.01
CA GLY A 39 0.44 6.21 14.29
C GLY A 39 1.10 5.22 15.28
N GLY A 40 2.23 4.62 14.91
CA GLY A 40 3.00 3.69 15.75
C GLY A 40 2.61 2.21 15.61
N ALA A 41 1.76 1.86 14.64
CA ALA A 41 1.42 0.46 14.39
C ALA A 41 2.58 -0.30 13.74
N THR A 42 2.70 -1.58 14.07
CA THR A 42 3.56 -2.50 13.32
C THR A 42 2.85 -3.01 12.06
N VAL A 43 3.61 -3.59 11.15
CA VAL A 43 3.05 -4.26 9.96
C VAL A 43 2.14 -5.43 10.35
N ASP A 44 2.50 -6.19 11.38
CA ASP A 44 1.69 -7.33 11.83
C ASP A 44 0.34 -6.86 12.36
N GLN A 45 0.31 -5.77 13.14
CA GLN A 45 -0.93 -5.15 13.61
C GLN A 45 -1.80 -4.66 12.45
N PHE A 46 -1.19 -4.05 11.43
CA PHE A 46 -1.92 -3.63 10.23
C PHE A 46 -2.57 -4.83 9.51
N LEU A 47 -1.85 -5.96 9.38
CA LEU A 47 -2.37 -7.16 8.74
C LEU A 47 -3.50 -7.82 9.54
N GLU A 48 -3.44 -7.74 10.88
CA GLU A 48 -4.53 -8.19 11.75
C GLU A 48 -5.82 -7.36 11.55
N TRP A 49 -5.70 -6.04 11.37
CA TRP A 49 -6.85 -5.16 11.13
C TRP A 49 -7.41 -5.26 9.71
N PHE A 50 -6.56 -5.62 8.75
CA PHE A 50 -6.91 -5.71 7.33
C PHE A 50 -6.58 -7.10 6.76
N PRO A 51 -7.31 -8.17 7.15
CA PRO A 51 -6.98 -9.55 6.79
C PRO A 51 -7.06 -9.86 5.29
N GLY A 52 -7.65 -8.96 4.48
CA GLY A 52 -7.64 -9.05 3.02
C GLY A 52 -6.31 -8.63 2.37
N VAL A 53 -5.45 -7.92 3.10
CA VAL A 53 -4.12 -7.51 2.64
C VAL A 53 -3.12 -8.61 3.03
N ARG A 54 -2.32 -9.07 2.07
CA ARG A 54 -1.27 -10.06 2.31
C ARG A 54 0.04 -9.39 2.75
N ARG A 55 0.83 -10.09 3.56
CA ARG A 55 2.20 -9.66 3.94
C ARG A 55 3.04 -9.28 2.72
N SER A 56 3.02 -10.12 1.68
CA SER A 56 3.72 -9.87 0.41
C SER A 56 3.29 -8.58 -0.28
N GLN A 57 2.02 -8.18 -0.15
CA GLN A 57 1.54 -6.92 -0.71
C GLN A 57 2.12 -5.72 0.04
N VAL A 58 2.16 -5.81 1.37
CA VAL A 58 2.79 -4.77 2.21
C VAL A 58 4.28 -4.66 1.91
N ASP A 59 5.00 -5.79 1.83
CA ASP A 59 6.42 -5.81 1.46
C ASP A 59 6.64 -5.15 0.10
N GLY A 60 5.89 -5.56 -0.93
CA GLY A 60 6.03 -5.00 -2.27
C GLY A 60 5.73 -3.50 -2.34
N VAL A 61 4.80 -2.99 -1.51
CA VAL A 61 4.53 -1.55 -1.39
C VAL A 61 5.69 -0.81 -0.73
N LEU A 62 6.23 -1.34 0.38
CA LEU A 62 7.35 -0.73 1.10
C LEU A 62 8.63 -0.75 0.26
N GLU A 63 8.94 -1.86 -0.40
CA GLU A 63 10.06 -1.99 -1.33
C GLU A 63 9.92 -1.02 -2.51
N HIS A 64 8.71 -0.86 -3.06
CA HIS A 64 8.49 0.08 -4.15
C HIS A 64 8.71 1.53 -3.71
N ALA A 65 8.23 1.88 -2.52
CA ALA A 65 8.50 3.18 -1.93
C ALA A 65 9.99 3.39 -1.68
N GLN A 66 10.70 2.37 -1.18
CA GLN A 66 12.15 2.42 -0.97
C GLN A 66 12.91 2.60 -2.29
N ARG A 67 12.58 1.84 -3.35
CA ARG A 67 13.20 1.98 -4.68
C ARG A 67 13.02 3.37 -5.26
N SER A 68 11.93 4.07 -4.94
CA SER A 68 11.72 5.44 -5.40
C SER A 68 12.70 6.47 -4.81
N LEU A 69 13.47 6.07 -3.79
CA LEU A 69 14.53 6.87 -3.17
C LEU A 69 15.88 6.69 -3.86
N GLU A 70 16.02 5.67 -4.70
CA GLU A 70 17.23 5.46 -5.50
C GLU A 70 17.26 6.57 -6.58
N THR A 71 18.24 7.46 -6.47
CA THR A 71 18.48 8.51 -7.48
C THR A 71 18.72 7.84 -8.83
N ALA A 72 18.07 8.35 -9.88
CA ALA A 72 18.35 7.97 -11.26
C ALA A 72 19.83 8.16 -11.64
#